data_AF-A0A3R6ZH52-F1
#
_entry.id   AF-A0A3R6ZH52-F1
#
_cell.length_a   1.000
_cell.length_b   1.000
_cell.length_c   1.000
_cell.angle_alpha   90.00
_cell.angle_beta   90.00
_cell.angle_gamma   90.00
#
_symmetry.space_group_name_H-M   'P 1'
#
loop_
_entity.id
_entity.type
_entity.pdbx_description
1 polymer ?
#
loop_
_entity_poly.entity_id
_entity_poly.type
_entity_poly.pdbx_seq_one_letter_code
_entity_poly.pdbx_strand_id
1 'polypeptide(L)'
;MNRVLFRRTKFTLAQHRHDDVLSFKFIQVLPVTGTLGAEVEGVDLTKPVPPPVVDEIHAAFLQYGVLFFRGQHGLTPHAHLAFARLFGSIGHQRDLARNGTQTTASCTPRLWARLGTASAAMTYEKGHDNSVVHPVVTIHPETGKRVLFVNPMFTQCFEHMTVRIVHESSPILSMLYGKAFRPEHQCRFRWSPGSVAFWDNRRLQHVAINDNVVSRRVMHRITIQGGVP
;
A
#
# COMPACT_ATOMS: atom_id res chain seq x y z
N MET A 1 45.79 -26.20 -29.53
CA MET A 1 45.63 -24.86 -28.93
C MET A 1 44.32 -24.30 -29.50
N ASN A 2 43.21 -24.15 -28.78
CA ASN A 2 42.99 -23.26 -27.63
C ASN A 2 41.88 -23.81 -26.71
N ARG A 3 42.14 -23.81 -25.39
CA ARG A 3 41.13 -24.04 -24.34
C ARG A 3 40.44 -22.71 -24.04
N VAL A 4 39.12 -22.64 -24.23
CA VAL A 4 38.31 -21.51 -23.77
C VAL A 4 38.14 -21.62 -22.25
N LEU A 5 38.79 -20.73 -21.50
CA LEU A 5 38.66 -20.58 -20.05
C LEU A 5 37.35 -19.85 -19.72
N PHE A 6 36.33 -20.59 -19.28
CA PHE A 6 35.20 -19.98 -18.59
C PHE A 6 35.64 -19.52 -17.20
N ARG A 7 35.87 -18.20 -17.02
CA ARG A 7 35.96 -17.60 -15.69
C ARG A 7 34.61 -17.76 -15.00
N ARG A 8 34.51 -18.70 -14.05
CA ARG A 8 33.44 -18.67 -13.04
C ARG A 8 33.65 -17.43 -12.19
N THR A 9 32.96 -16.34 -12.53
CA THR A 9 32.75 -15.24 -11.60
C THR A 9 32.01 -15.83 -10.41
N LYS A 10 32.68 -15.92 -9.25
CA LYS A 10 32.01 -16.20 -7.98
C LYS A 10 31.00 -15.08 -7.78
N PHE A 11 29.72 -15.36 -8.04
CA PHE A 11 28.65 -14.58 -7.46
C PHE A 11 28.69 -14.88 -5.97
N THR A 12 29.39 -14.04 -5.22
CA THR A 12 29.18 -13.97 -3.78
C THR A 12 27.74 -13.50 -3.63
N LEU A 13 26.85 -14.41 -3.27
CA LEU A 13 25.55 -14.07 -2.68
C LEU A 13 25.90 -13.14 -1.52
N ALA A 14 25.68 -11.83 -1.71
CA ALA A 14 25.66 -10.91 -0.60
C ALA A 14 24.61 -11.49 0.34
N GLN A 15 25.07 -11.98 1.50
CA GLN A 15 24.20 -12.36 2.60
C GLN A 15 23.24 -11.19 2.77
N HIS A 16 21.96 -11.43 2.48
CA HIS A 16 20.90 -10.50 2.81
C HIS A 16 21.07 -10.20 4.29
N ARG A 17 21.49 -8.96 4.61
CA ARG A 17 21.44 -8.47 5.98
C ARG A 17 20.01 -8.72 6.43
N HIS A 18 19.85 -9.49 7.50
CA HIS A 18 18.61 -9.53 8.27
C HIS A 18 18.22 -8.06 8.48
N ASP A 19 17.13 -7.62 7.82
CA ASP A 19 16.51 -6.34 8.16
C ASP A 19 16.31 -6.37 9.68
N ASP A 20 16.82 -5.36 10.40
CA ASP A 20 16.64 -5.24 11.85
C ASP A 20 15.15 -5.48 12.17
N VAL A 21 14.86 -6.59 12.84
CA VAL A 21 13.49 -6.90 13.27
C VAL A 21 13.14 -5.83 14.29
N LEU A 22 12.29 -4.89 13.90
CA LEU A 22 11.79 -3.87 14.81
C LEU A 22 11.22 -4.55 16.05
N SER A 23 11.80 -4.24 17.20
CA SER A 23 11.30 -4.70 18.49
C SER A 23 10.30 -3.67 18.99
N PHE A 24 9.11 -4.13 19.32
CA PHE A 24 8.01 -3.33 19.86
C PHE A 24 7.84 -3.68 21.35
N LYS A 25 7.73 -2.66 22.20
CA LYS A 25 7.63 -2.81 23.66
C LYS A 25 6.19 -2.86 24.14
N PHE A 26 5.29 -2.11 23.49
CA PHE A 26 3.92 -1.94 23.94
C PHE A 26 2.89 -2.69 23.10
N ILE A 27 3.21 -2.98 21.84
CA ILE A 27 2.36 -3.78 20.94
C ILE A 27 3.08 -5.04 20.47
N GLN A 28 2.29 -6.04 20.06
CA GLN A 28 2.81 -7.18 19.30
C GLN A 28 2.49 -6.98 17.83
N VAL A 29 3.47 -7.21 16.96
CA VAL A 29 3.33 -7.04 15.52
C VAL A 29 3.67 -8.35 14.83
N LEU A 30 2.67 -8.96 14.22
CA LEU A 30 2.72 -10.29 13.60
C LEU A 30 2.67 -10.13 12.08
N PRO A 31 3.80 -10.28 11.36
CA PRO A 31 3.81 -10.15 9.90
C PRO A 31 2.88 -11.16 9.24
N VAL A 32 2.03 -10.69 8.33
CA VAL A 32 1.12 -11.57 7.56
C VAL A 32 1.84 -12.19 6.37
N THR A 33 2.77 -11.45 5.77
CA THR A 33 3.60 -11.92 4.66
C THR A 33 5.05 -11.46 4.83
N GLY A 34 5.95 -12.00 4.01
CA GLY A 34 7.36 -11.58 4.02
C GLY A 34 7.62 -10.17 3.49
N THR A 35 6.64 -9.51 2.85
CA THR A 35 6.85 -8.21 2.18
C THR A 35 6.00 -7.06 2.71
N LEU A 36 4.78 -7.33 3.15
CA LEU A 36 3.85 -6.31 3.64
C LEU A 36 2.76 -6.92 4.52
N GLY A 37 2.11 -6.08 5.31
CA GLY A 37 1.00 -6.50 6.17
C GLY A 37 1.47 -7.07 7.49
N ALA A 38 0.85 -6.60 8.57
CA ALA A 38 1.00 -7.18 9.90
C ALA A 38 -0.32 -7.09 10.67
N GLU A 39 -0.64 -8.12 11.47
CA GLU A 39 -1.64 -8.00 12.52
C GLU A 39 -1.00 -7.38 13.76
N VAL A 40 -1.72 -6.47 14.42
CA VAL A 40 -1.26 -5.75 15.61
C VAL A 40 -2.16 -6.11 16.79
N GLU A 41 -1.52 -6.59 17.85
CA GLU A 41 -2.16 -6.97 19.10
C GLU A 41 -1.63 -6.13 20.27
N GLY A 42 -2.33 -6.19 21.41
CA GLY A 42 -1.96 -5.44 22.62
C GLY A 42 -2.48 -4.00 22.67
N VAL A 43 -3.33 -3.59 21.72
CA VAL A 43 -3.95 -2.25 21.70
C VAL A 43 -5.47 -2.31 21.50
N ASP A 44 -6.17 -1.46 22.25
CA ASP A 44 -7.62 -1.27 22.20
C ASP A 44 -7.93 0.12 21.64
N LEU A 45 -8.36 0.17 20.39
CA LEU A 45 -8.68 1.38 19.64
C LEU A 45 -10.01 2.02 20.07
N THR A 46 -10.79 1.36 20.94
CA THR A 46 -12.02 1.94 21.51
C THR A 46 -11.71 2.99 22.59
N LYS A 47 -10.45 3.02 23.07
CA LYS A 47 -9.96 3.92 24.11
C LYS A 47 -8.90 4.88 23.55
N PRO A 48 -8.61 5.99 24.24
CA PRO A 48 -7.47 6.84 23.89
C PRO A 48 -6.16 6.04 23.88
N VAL A 49 -5.44 6.09 22.76
CA VAL A 49 -4.18 5.37 22.57
C VAL A 49 -3.03 6.20 23.15
N PRO A 50 -2.20 5.65 24.07
CA PRO A 50 -1.07 6.38 24.65
C PRO A 50 -0.01 6.76 23.60
N PRO A 51 0.68 7.92 23.73
CA PRO A 51 1.67 8.36 22.74
C PRO A 51 2.76 7.32 22.41
N PRO A 52 3.37 6.59 23.36
CA PRO A 52 4.37 5.57 23.03
C PRO A 52 3.83 4.42 22.16
N VAL A 53 2.54 4.10 22.31
CA VAL A 53 1.87 3.10 21.47
C VAL A 53 1.61 3.66 20.07
N VAL A 54 1.27 4.94 19.96
CA VAL A 54 1.10 5.61 18.66
C VAL A 54 2.41 5.58 17.87
N ASP A 55 3.53 5.87 18.52
CA ASP A 55 4.85 5.84 17.89
C ASP A 55 5.20 4.43 17.36
N GLU A 56 4.91 3.38 18.14
CA GLU A 56 5.12 2.00 17.71
C GLU A 56 4.19 1.59 16.56
N ILE A 57 2.90 1.97 16.61
CA ILE A 57 1.96 1.75 15.51
C ILE A 57 2.46 2.46 14.25
N HIS A 58 2.97 3.69 14.38
CA HIS A 58 3.50 4.45 13.25
C HIS A 58 4.76 3.80 12.65
N ALA A 59 5.70 3.35 13.48
CA ALA A 59 6.87 2.61 13.04
C ALA A 59 6.49 1.31 12.32
N ALA A 60 5.53 0.55 12.87
CA ALA A 60 4.99 -0.64 12.23
C ALA A 60 4.31 -0.30 10.89
N PHE A 61 3.57 0.79 10.82
CA PHE A 61 2.89 1.26 9.61
C PHE A 61 3.89 1.57 8.49
N LEU A 62 4.98 2.29 8.78
CA LEU A 62 6.01 2.59 7.79
C LEU A 62 6.77 1.33 7.32
N GLN A 63 6.93 0.35 8.20
CA GLN A 63 7.59 -0.93 7.88
C GLN A 63 6.68 -1.82 7.01
N TYR A 64 5.50 -2.15 7.50
CA TYR A 64 4.61 -3.16 6.93
C TYR A 64 3.60 -2.59 5.93
N GLY A 65 3.35 -1.28 5.93
CA GLY A 65 2.51 -0.57 4.97
C GLY A 65 1.01 -0.75 5.20
N VAL A 66 0.57 -1.90 5.70
CA VAL A 66 -0.81 -2.12 6.16
C VAL A 66 -0.78 -2.86 7.49
N LEU A 67 -1.59 -2.37 8.42
CA LEU A 67 -1.78 -2.96 9.73
C LEU A 67 -3.23 -3.40 9.90
N PHE A 68 -3.42 -4.51 10.59
CA PHE A 68 -4.74 -5.05 10.90
C PHE A 68 -4.90 -5.18 12.40
N PHE A 69 -5.98 -4.64 12.94
CA PHE A 69 -6.34 -4.76 14.35
C PHE A 69 -7.59 -5.64 14.44
N ARG A 70 -7.51 -6.70 15.23
CA ARG A 70 -8.64 -7.61 15.47
C ARG A 70 -9.36 -7.24 16.77
N GLY A 71 -10.59 -7.73 16.92
CA GLY A 71 -11.32 -7.69 18.20
C GLY A 71 -11.73 -6.29 18.69
N GLN A 72 -11.73 -5.27 17.83
CA GLN A 72 -12.10 -3.88 18.16
C GLN A 72 -13.63 -3.71 18.24
N HIS A 73 -14.28 -4.55 19.04
CA HIS A 73 -15.73 -4.54 19.23
C HIS A 73 -16.14 -3.28 20.00
N GLY A 74 -17.20 -2.60 19.55
CA GLY A 74 -17.65 -1.35 20.18
C GLY A 74 -16.89 -0.10 19.73
N LEU A 75 -16.03 -0.18 18.70
CA LEU A 75 -15.40 1.00 18.11
C LEU A 75 -16.45 1.96 17.54
N THR A 76 -16.64 3.08 18.23
CA THR A 76 -17.59 4.12 17.82
C THR A 76 -17.03 4.97 16.67
N PRO A 77 -17.87 5.65 15.87
CA PRO A 77 -17.38 6.61 14.87
C PRO A 77 -16.48 7.71 15.48
N HIS A 78 -16.77 8.15 16.70
CA HIS A 78 -15.97 9.14 17.40
C HIS A 78 -14.58 8.59 17.78
N ALA A 79 -14.51 7.37 18.32
CA ALA A 79 -13.23 6.72 18.61
C ALA A 79 -12.42 6.42 17.35
N HIS A 80 -13.07 5.98 16.26
CA HIS A 80 -12.43 5.78 14.97
C HIS A 80 -11.83 7.08 14.41
N LEU A 81 -12.56 8.19 14.52
CA LEU A 81 -12.07 9.52 14.15
C LEU A 81 -10.93 9.99 15.04
N ALA A 82 -11.03 9.78 16.36
CA ALA A 82 -9.98 10.13 17.31
C ALA A 82 -8.67 9.38 17.00
N PHE A 83 -8.75 8.08 16.72
CA PHE A 83 -7.60 7.28 16.30
C PHE A 83 -6.98 7.80 15.01
N ALA A 84 -7.79 8.08 13.98
CA ALA A 84 -7.28 8.60 12.71
C ALA A 84 -6.55 9.95 12.86
N ARG A 85 -7.03 10.83 13.76
CA ARG A 85 -6.42 12.14 14.03
C ARG A 85 -5.02 12.06 14.65
N LEU A 86 -4.65 10.92 15.24
CA LEU A 86 -3.30 10.71 15.77
C LEU A 86 -2.23 10.71 14.67
N PHE A 87 -2.62 10.43 13.42
CA PHE A 87 -1.69 10.29 12.29
C PHE A 87 -1.80 11.43 11.25
N GLY A 88 -2.67 12.42 11.48
CA GLY A 88 -2.76 13.61 10.65
C GLY A 88 -4.17 14.21 10.54
N SER A 89 -4.27 15.27 9.75
CA SER A 89 -5.55 15.93 9.45
C SER A 89 -6.47 15.02 8.64
N ILE A 90 -7.77 15.13 8.87
CA ILE A 90 -8.77 14.30 8.18
C ILE A 90 -9.13 14.97 6.85
N GLY A 91 -9.00 14.21 5.75
CA GLY A 91 -9.37 14.66 4.41
C GLY A 91 -10.87 14.53 4.13
N HIS A 92 -11.29 15.01 2.96
CA HIS A 92 -12.68 14.87 2.52
C HIS A 92 -13.09 13.39 2.41
N GLN A 93 -14.14 13.01 3.13
CA GLN A 93 -14.71 11.68 3.06
C GLN A 93 -15.65 11.60 1.84
N ARG A 94 -15.37 10.67 0.92
CA ARG A 94 -16.34 10.25 -0.12
C ARG A 94 -16.85 8.88 0.26
N ASP A 95 -18.17 8.74 0.37
CA ASP A 95 -18.82 7.47 0.62
C ASP A 95 -18.73 6.60 -0.64
N LEU A 96 -17.87 5.59 -0.59
CA LEU A 96 -17.76 4.58 -1.63
C LEU A 96 -18.22 3.25 -1.03
N ALA A 97 -19.45 2.83 -1.37
CA ALA A 97 -19.91 1.48 -1.06
C ALA A 97 -19.05 0.47 -1.85
N ARG A 98 -18.44 -0.49 -1.16
CA ARG A 98 -17.66 -1.58 -1.78
C ARG A 98 -18.08 -2.94 -1.22
N ASN A 99 -18.60 -3.81 -2.10
CA ASN A 99 -18.97 -5.19 -1.78
C ASN A 99 -17.71 -6.07 -1.60
N GLY A 100 -17.80 -7.11 -0.76
CA GLY A 100 -16.76 -8.13 -0.60
C GLY A 100 -16.49 -8.58 0.84
N THR A 101 -16.09 -9.82 1.08
CA THR A 101 -15.64 -10.27 2.42
C THR A 101 -14.15 -10.10 2.64
N GLN A 102 -13.39 -9.78 1.59
CA GLN A 102 -11.94 -9.74 1.61
C GLN A 102 -11.40 -8.47 0.93
N THR A 103 -10.19 -8.08 1.33
CA THR A 103 -9.45 -7.00 0.68
C THR A 103 -8.01 -7.44 0.51
N THR A 104 -7.49 -7.25 -0.70
CA THR A 104 -6.11 -7.54 -1.03
C THR A 104 -5.37 -6.23 -1.15
N ALA A 105 -4.29 -6.06 -0.40
CA ALA A 105 -3.37 -4.95 -0.55
C ALA A 105 -2.11 -5.44 -1.28
N SER A 106 -1.57 -4.63 -2.19
CA SER A 106 -0.33 -4.91 -2.87
C SER A 106 0.64 -3.75 -2.80
N CYS A 107 1.93 -4.05 -2.74
CA CYS A 107 3.00 -3.08 -2.87
C CYS A 107 3.89 -3.42 -4.05
N THR A 108 4.80 -2.51 -4.39
CA THR A 108 5.83 -2.78 -5.38
C THR A 108 7.15 -3.15 -4.70
N PRO A 109 7.99 -4.01 -5.31
CA PRO A 109 9.21 -4.49 -4.67
C PRO A 109 10.22 -3.35 -4.43
N ARG A 110 11.00 -3.47 -3.35
CA ARG A 110 12.02 -2.48 -2.92
C ARG A 110 13.14 -2.22 -3.94
N LEU A 111 13.28 -3.04 -4.98
CA LEU A 111 14.47 -3.09 -5.85
C LEU A 111 14.59 -1.95 -6.89
N TRP A 112 13.67 -0.99 -6.93
CA TRP A 112 13.51 -0.11 -8.10
C TRP A 112 14.23 1.25 -8.06
N ALA A 113 15.42 1.27 -7.45
CA ALA A 113 16.35 2.42 -7.46
C ALA A 113 16.83 2.87 -8.87
N ARG A 114 16.33 2.29 -9.97
CA ARG A 114 16.86 2.46 -11.33
C ARG A 114 15.88 2.90 -12.42
N LEU A 115 14.58 3.11 -12.16
CA LEU A 115 13.73 3.84 -13.14
C LEU A 115 13.97 5.34 -13.01
N GLY A 116 14.12 5.98 -14.17
CA GLY A 116 14.29 7.42 -14.32
C GLY A 116 13.01 8.22 -14.03
N THR A 117 13.06 9.51 -14.35
CA THR A 117 12.11 10.57 -14.00
C THR A 117 10.82 10.59 -14.85
N ALA A 118 10.23 9.44 -15.16
CA ALA A 118 9.01 9.40 -15.97
C ALA A 118 7.77 9.86 -15.18
N SER A 119 6.84 10.54 -15.86
CA SER A 119 5.54 10.99 -15.32
C SER A 119 4.38 10.40 -16.12
N ALA A 120 3.26 10.15 -15.44
CA ALA A 120 2.05 9.61 -16.04
C ALA A 120 0.82 10.43 -15.70
N ALA A 121 -0.05 10.59 -16.70
CA ALA A 121 -1.35 11.22 -16.53
C ALA A 121 -2.31 10.25 -15.84
N MET A 122 -2.96 10.74 -14.79
CA MET A 122 -3.97 10.00 -14.04
C MET A 122 -5.28 10.77 -13.99
N THR A 123 -6.39 10.06 -14.14
CA THR A 123 -7.73 10.64 -14.00
C THR A 123 -8.46 9.95 -12.88
N TYR A 124 -8.85 10.72 -11.88
CA TYR A 124 -9.49 10.20 -10.67
C TYR A 124 -11.02 10.05 -10.81
N GLU A 125 -11.64 10.70 -11.80
CA GLU A 125 -13.08 10.67 -12.05
C GLU A 125 -13.40 10.27 -13.50
N LYS A 126 -14.17 9.18 -13.66
CA LYS A 126 -14.54 8.65 -14.97
C LYS A 126 -15.52 9.61 -15.66
N GLY A 127 -15.09 10.21 -16.77
CA GLY A 127 -15.92 11.13 -17.56
C GLY A 127 -15.79 12.62 -17.22
N HIS A 128 -14.77 13.03 -16.46
CA HIS A 128 -14.39 14.43 -16.27
C HIS A 128 -12.96 14.68 -16.80
N ASP A 129 -12.72 15.83 -17.41
CA ASP A 129 -11.40 16.29 -17.85
C ASP A 129 -10.56 16.86 -16.68
N ASN A 130 -10.48 16.09 -15.59
CA ASN A 130 -9.68 16.41 -14.41
C ASN A 130 -8.43 15.53 -14.39
N SER A 131 -7.72 15.45 -15.51
CA SER A 131 -6.45 14.72 -15.58
C SER A 131 -5.37 15.47 -14.80
N VAL A 132 -4.67 14.76 -13.91
CA VAL A 132 -3.56 15.30 -13.14
C VAL A 132 -2.34 14.44 -13.45
N VAL A 133 -1.21 15.08 -13.72
CA VAL A 133 0.06 14.41 -13.97
C VAL A 133 0.77 14.15 -12.65
N HIS A 134 1.24 12.92 -12.47
CA HIS A 134 2.06 12.53 -11.33
C HIS A 134 3.32 11.78 -11.78
N PRO A 135 4.42 11.83 -11.01
CA PRO A 135 5.58 10.99 -11.26
C PRO A 135 5.19 9.50 -11.21
N VAL A 136 5.71 8.70 -12.14
CA VAL A 136 5.55 7.23 -12.14
C VAL A 136 6.30 6.60 -10.97
N VAL A 137 7.39 7.25 -10.54
CA VAL A 137 8.13 6.87 -9.34
C VAL A 137 8.17 8.08 -8.41
N THR A 138 7.58 7.93 -7.23
CA THR A 138 7.58 8.95 -6.17
C THR A 138 8.53 8.54 -5.03
N ILE A 139 8.84 9.49 -4.15
CA ILE A 139 9.62 9.21 -2.93
C ILE A 139 8.67 9.29 -1.74
N HIS A 140 8.61 8.21 -0.97
CA HIS A 140 7.84 8.21 0.26
C HIS A 140 8.45 9.20 1.26
N PRO A 141 7.70 10.23 1.71
CA PRO A 141 8.27 11.38 2.41
C PRO A 141 8.96 11.00 3.73
N GLU A 142 8.42 10.01 4.44
CA GLU A 142 8.96 9.63 5.75
C GLU A 142 10.00 8.50 5.71
N THR A 143 9.92 7.60 4.73
CA THR A 143 10.84 6.45 4.65
C THR A 143 11.97 6.65 3.64
N GLY A 144 11.87 7.68 2.78
CA GLY A 144 12.79 7.91 1.66
C GLY A 144 12.76 6.83 0.57
N LYS A 145 11.88 5.82 0.69
CA LYS A 145 11.79 4.70 -0.25
C LYS A 145 11.14 5.16 -1.55
N ARG A 146 11.67 4.69 -2.67
CA ARG A 146 11.03 4.87 -3.98
C ARG A 146 9.79 3.99 -4.11
N VAL A 147 8.74 4.55 -4.67
CA VAL A 147 7.44 3.90 -4.81
C VAL A 147 6.99 4.03 -6.26
N LEU A 148 6.54 2.93 -6.85
CA LEU A 148 5.87 2.97 -8.14
C LEU A 148 4.42 3.48 -7.95
N PHE A 149 4.12 4.65 -8.51
CA PHE A 149 2.85 5.37 -8.35
C PHE A 149 2.02 5.32 -9.63
N VAL A 150 1.71 4.10 -10.09
CA VAL A 150 0.79 3.85 -11.21
C VAL A 150 -0.20 2.77 -10.84
N ASN A 151 -1.42 2.86 -11.35
CA ASN A 151 -2.44 1.84 -11.12
C ASN A 151 -3.39 1.73 -12.32
N PRO A 152 -3.92 0.53 -12.62
CA PRO A 152 -4.75 0.30 -13.79
C PRO A 152 -6.12 0.97 -13.74
N MET A 153 -6.56 1.46 -12.58
CA MET A 153 -7.86 2.11 -12.43
C MET A 153 -7.83 3.59 -12.84
N PHE A 154 -6.70 4.28 -12.66
CA PHE A 154 -6.60 5.73 -12.85
C PHE A 154 -5.53 6.16 -13.84
N THR A 155 -4.45 5.39 -14.00
CA THR A 155 -3.34 5.76 -14.89
C THR A 155 -3.70 5.47 -16.35
N GLN A 156 -3.70 6.50 -17.19
CA GLN A 156 -4.13 6.40 -18.60
C GLN A 156 -2.96 6.23 -19.55
N CYS A 157 -1.97 7.13 -19.47
CA CYS A 157 -0.82 7.17 -20.37
C CYS A 157 0.35 7.92 -19.71
N PHE A 158 1.52 7.85 -20.33
CA PHE A 158 2.62 8.75 -19.99
C PHE A 158 2.34 10.16 -20.53
N GLU A 159 2.79 11.20 -19.82
CA GLU A 159 2.49 12.63 -20.10
C GLU A 159 2.80 13.08 -21.55
N HIS A 160 3.68 12.37 -22.25
CA HIS A 160 4.09 12.69 -23.63
C HIS A 160 3.83 11.55 -24.63
N MET A 161 3.06 10.54 -24.25
CA MET A 161 2.56 9.51 -25.15
C MET A 161 1.10 9.80 -25.46
N THR A 162 0.79 10.27 -26.67
CA THR A 162 -0.57 10.70 -27.02
C THR A 162 -1.57 9.54 -26.92
N VAL A 163 -2.79 9.84 -26.44
CA VAL A 163 -3.92 8.89 -26.31
C VAL A 163 -4.35 8.29 -27.67
N ARG A 164 -4.03 8.96 -28.79
CA ARG A 164 -4.22 8.38 -30.14
C ARG A 164 -3.35 7.13 -30.39
N ILE A 165 -2.33 6.91 -29.57
CA ILE A 165 -1.45 5.74 -29.55
C ILE A 165 -1.47 5.12 -28.14
N VAL A 166 -2.68 4.83 -27.61
CA VAL A 166 -2.86 3.99 -26.39
C VAL A 166 -2.05 2.67 -26.46
N HIS A 167 -1.70 2.21 -27.68
CA HIS A 167 -0.82 1.07 -27.91
C HIS A 167 0.63 1.23 -27.43
N GLU A 168 1.18 2.43 -27.29
CA GLU A 168 2.59 2.61 -26.86
C GLU A 168 2.74 2.59 -25.34
N SER A 169 1.85 3.26 -24.61
CA SER A 169 1.87 3.25 -23.15
C SER A 169 1.41 1.91 -22.58
N SER A 170 0.44 1.25 -23.22
CA SER A 170 -0.23 0.06 -22.68
C SER A 170 0.72 -1.10 -22.36
N PRO A 171 1.69 -1.50 -23.21
CA PRO A 171 2.64 -2.58 -22.88
C PRO A 171 3.52 -2.24 -21.66
N ILE A 172 3.99 -0.99 -21.56
CA ILE A 172 4.83 -0.53 -20.45
C ILE A 172 4.01 -0.49 -19.16
N LEU A 173 2.83 0.13 -19.20
CA LEU A 173 1.91 0.20 -18.06
C LEU A 173 1.49 -1.20 -17.61
N SER A 174 1.17 -2.11 -18.54
CA SER A 174 0.84 -3.51 -18.23
C SER A 174 1.99 -4.24 -17.55
N MET A 175 3.23 -4.03 -18.01
CA MET A 175 4.42 -4.55 -17.34
C MET A 175 4.55 -4.00 -15.92
N LEU A 176 4.33 -2.70 -15.72
CA LEU A 176 4.42 -2.03 -14.41
C LEU A 176 3.32 -2.53 -13.45
N TYR A 177 2.08 -2.61 -13.90
CA TYR A 177 0.95 -3.15 -13.13
C TYR A 177 1.20 -4.61 -12.73
N GLY A 178 1.70 -5.42 -13.68
CA GLY A 178 2.02 -6.83 -13.45
C GLY A 178 3.01 -7.07 -12.32
N LYS A 179 3.84 -6.08 -11.95
CA LYS A 179 4.71 -6.17 -10.77
C LYS A 179 3.93 -6.11 -9.47
N ALA A 180 2.95 -5.20 -9.35
CA ALA A 180 2.10 -5.10 -8.17
C ALA A 180 1.16 -6.32 -8.01
N PHE A 181 0.88 -7.04 -9.10
CA PHE A 181 0.03 -8.24 -9.11
C PHE A 181 0.77 -9.55 -8.84
N ARG A 182 2.06 -9.49 -8.52
CA ARG A 182 2.80 -10.66 -8.07
C ARG A 182 2.31 -11.12 -6.70
N PRO A 183 1.97 -12.41 -6.49
CA PRO A 183 1.47 -12.89 -5.20
C PRO A 183 2.43 -12.62 -4.03
N GLU A 184 3.74 -12.59 -4.30
CA GLU A 184 4.78 -12.30 -3.31
C GLU A 184 4.78 -10.85 -2.83
N HIS A 185 3.94 -9.99 -3.43
CA HIS A 185 3.78 -8.59 -3.06
C HIS A 185 2.34 -8.27 -2.66
N GLN A 186 1.57 -9.29 -2.29
CA GLN A 186 0.19 -9.16 -1.89
C GLN A 186 0.00 -9.67 -0.46
N CYS A 187 -0.83 -8.96 0.30
CA CYS A 187 -1.42 -9.44 1.54
C CYS A 187 -2.93 -9.51 1.36
N ARG A 188 -3.52 -10.66 1.69
CA ARG A 188 -4.97 -10.86 1.64
C ARG A 188 -5.52 -10.89 3.05
N PHE A 189 -6.46 -9.99 3.32
CA PHE A 189 -7.10 -9.87 4.62
C PHE A 189 -8.54 -10.34 4.56
N ARG A 190 -8.87 -11.26 5.46
CA ARG A 190 -10.25 -11.74 5.66
C ARG A 190 -10.89 -10.94 6.79
N TRP A 191 -11.95 -10.20 6.45
CA TRP A 191 -12.66 -9.36 7.41
C TRP A 191 -13.48 -10.21 8.39
N SER A 192 -13.51 -9.76 9.64
CA SER A 192 -14.46 -10.20 10.67
C SER A 192 -14.98 -8.98 11.44
N PRO A 193 -16.17 -9.03 12.08
CA PRO A 193 -16.64 -7.94 12.93
C PRO A 193 -15.58 -7.54 13.97
N GLY A 194 -15.39 -6.22 14.17
CA GLY A 194 -14.33 -5.69 15.02
C GLY A 194 -12.94 -5.64 14.37
N SER A 195 -12.81 -5.98 13.08
CA SER A 195 -11.56 -5.76 12.34
C SER A 195 -11.41 -4.31 11.89
N VAL A 196 -10.22 -3.75 12.06
CA VAL A 196 -9.81 -2.44 11.50
C VAL A 196 -8.58 -2.65 10.64
N ALA A 197 -8.54 -2.01 9.48
CA ALA A 197 -7.35 -1.96 8.63
C ALA A 197 -6.85 -0.53 8.52
N PHE A 198 -5.54 -0.34 8.66
CA PHE A 198 -4.87 0.95 8.49
C PHE A 198 -3.76 0.79 7.45
N TRP A 199 -3.90 1.41 6.28
CA TRP A 199 -2.98 1.21 5.16
C TRP A 199 -2.40 2.50 4.59
N ASP A 200 -1.19 2.41 4.08
CA ASP A 200 -0.45 3.52 3.48
C ASP A 200 -0.80 3.68 2.00
N ASN A 201 -1.69 4.63 1.73
CA ASN A 201 -2.14 4.94 0.38
C ASN A 201 -1.05 5.58 -0.50
N ARG A 202 0.10 5.98 0.07
CA ARG A 202 1.23 6.52 -0.70
C ARG A 202 1.99 5.43 -1.43
N ARG A 203 1.95 4.19 -0.94
CA ARG A 203 2.73 3.06 -1.49
C ARG A 203 1.96 1.78 -1.80
N LEU A 204 0.70 1.68 -1.37
CA LEU A 204 -0.12 0.50 -1.57
C LEU A 204 -1.24 0.73 -2.59
N GLN A 205 -1.54 -0.33 -3.34
CA GLN A 205 -2.80 -0.49 -4.04
C GLN A 205 -3.66 -1.48 -3.27
N HIS A 206 -4.98 -1.40 -3.44
CA HIS A 206 -5.88 -2.38 -2.84
C HIS A 206 -7.10 -2.65 -3.70
N VAL A 207 -7.61 -3.88 -3.61
CA VAL A 207 -8.82 -4.30 -4.31
C VAL A 207 -9.78 -4.98 -3.33
N ALA A 208 -11.07 -4.62 -3.44
CA ALA A 208 -12.13 -5.33 -2.74
C ALA A 208 -12.49 -6.59 -3.54
N ILE A 209 -12.51 -7.75 -2.88
CA ILE A 209 -12.88 -9.01 -3.53
C ILE A 209 -14.39 -9.16 -3.39
N ASN A 210 -15.13 -9.09 -4.50
CA ASN A 210 -16.58 -9.20 -4.53
C ASN A 210 -17.06 -10.68 -4.43
N ASP A 211 -16.74 -11.35 -3.32
CA ASP A 211 -17.07 -12.76 -3.05
C ASP A 211 -18.29 -12.94 -2.14
N ASN A 212 -19.03 -11.87 -1.85
CA ASN A 212 -20.12 -11.84 -0.87
C ASN A 212 -21.51 -11.70 -1.52
N VAL A 213 -21.78 -12.46 -2.59
CA VAL A 213 -22.97 -12.34 -3.46
C VAL A 213 -24.31 -12.18 -2.72
N VAL A 214 -24.44 -12.82 -1.55
CA VAL A 214 -25.70 -12.91 -0.78
C VAL A 214 -25.72 -12.04 0.49
N SER A 215 -24.58 -11.46 0.89
CA SER A 215 -24.48 -10.76 2.18
C SER A 215 -24.08 -9.30 2.02
N ARG A 216 -24.79 -8.41 2.74
CA ARG A 216 -24.48 -6.99 2.77
C ARG A 216 -23.19 -6.76 3.54
N ARG A 217 -22.24 -6.05 2.92
CA ARG A 217 -21.00 -5.61 3.58
C ARG A 217 -21.03 -4.10 3.75
N VAL A 218 -20.90 -3.64 4.98
CA VAL A 218 -20.81 -2.21 5.33
C VAL A 218 -19.48 -1.99 6.03
N MET A 219 -18.77 -0.95 5.61
CA MET A 219 -17.53 -0.51 6.25
C MET A 219 -17.54 1.01 6.35
N HIS A 220 -16.97 1.52 7.43
CA HIS A 220 -16.69 2.94 7.58
C HIS A 220 -15.21 3.18 7.28
N ARG A 221 -14.92 4.24 6.52
CA ARG A 221 -13.55 4.61 6.15
C ARG A 221 -13.31 6.07 6.50
N ILE A 222 -12.18 6.31 7.15
CA ILE A 222 -11.64 7.66 7.35
C ILE A 222 -10.39 7.77 6.49
N THR A 223 -10.21 8.93 5.85
CA THR A 223 -9.03 9.21 5.01
C THR A 223 -8.22 10.31 5.68
N ILE A 224 -6.96 10.03 5.97
CA ILE A 224 -6.01 11.03 6.46
C ILE A 224 -5.47 11.79 5.24
N GLN A 225 -5.40 13.11 5.35
CA GLN A 225 -4.94 13.99 4.29
C GLN A 225 -3.46 13.73 3.99
N GLY A 226 -3.13 13.58 2.71
CA GLY A 226 -1.76 13.45 2.21
C GLY A 226 -1.23 14.75 1.62
N GLY A 227 0.06 14.73 1.27
CA GLY A 227 0.71 15.77 0.47
C GLY A 227 0.65 15.46 -1.04
N VAL A 228 1.28 16.33 -1.83
CA VAL A 228 1.49 16.09 -3.27
C VAL A 228 2.52 14.96 -3.44
N PRO A 229 2.25 13.95 -4.29
CA PRO A 229 3.18 12.85 -4.56
C PRO A 229 4.50 13.25 -5.23
#